data_AF-A0A1V6K8P5-F1
#
_entry.id   AF-A0A1V6K8P5-F1
#
_cell.length_a   1.000
_cell.length_b   1.000
_cell.length_c   1.000
_cell.angle_alpha   90.00
_cell.angle_beta   90.00
_cell.angle_gamma   90.00
#
_symmetry.space_group_name_H-M   'P 1'
#
loop_
_entity.id
_entity.type
_entity.pdbx_description
1 polymer ?
#
loop_
_entity_poly.entity_id
_entity_poly.type
_entity_poly.pdbx_seq_one_letter_code
_entity_poly.pdbx_strand_id
1 'polypeptide(L)' 'MMGLRLKEGIDLDEFYNRFQVKLTELYGERIFKLQQIGMLNLTEHNLALTEKALFVSNSVIGDLIL' A
#
# COMPACT_ATOMS: atom_id res chain seq x y z
N MET A 1 6.34 16.81 3.78
CA MET A 1 5.08 16.04 3.86
C MET A 1 5.09 15.05 2.71
N MET A 2 5.46 13.80 2.97
CA MET A 2 5.58 12.77 1.94
C MET A 2 4.17 12.40 1.47
N GLY A 3 3.80 12.92 0.30
CA GLY A 3 2.51 12.72 -0.33
C GLY A 3 2.31 11.31 -0.83
N LEU A 4 2.14 10.37 0.09
CA LEU A 4 1.40 9.13 -0.16
C LEU A 4 -0.05 9.42 0.18
N ARG A 5 -0.77 10.14 -0.70
CA ARG A 5 -2.23 10.02 -0.69
C ARG A 5 -2.55 8.63 -1.22
N LEU A 6 -2.47 7.63 -0.34
CA LEU A 6 -2.86 6.23 -0.53
C LEU A 6 -4.29 6.02 -1.08
N LYS A 7 -5.04 7.11 -1.31
CA LYS A 7 -6.29 7.12 -2.07
C LYS A 7 -6.08 6.74 -3.54
N GLU A 8 -4.99 7.17 -4.18
CA GLU A 8 -4.71 6.86 -5.58
C GLU A 8 -3.94 5.53 -5.72
N GLY A 9 -3.23 5.14 -4.65
CA GLY A 9 -2.41 3.94 -4.58
C GLY A 9 -0.94 4.22 -4.83
N ILE A 10 -0.15 3.16 -4.88
CA ILE A 10 1.27 3.15 -5.22
C ILE A 10 1.41 2.40 -6.53
N ASP A 11 1.86 3.10 -7.57
CA ASP A 11 2.28 2.47 -8.82
C ASP A 11 3.56 1.65 -8.58
N LEU A 12 3.46 0.35 -8.81
CA LEU A 12 4.53 -0.61 -8.54
C LEU A 12 5.68 -0.46 -9.53
N ASP A 13 5.40 -0.04 -10.77
CA ASP A 13 6.39 0.16 -11.81
C ASP A 13 7.16 1.46 -11.55
N GLU A 14 6.48 2.55 -11.18
CA GLU A 14 7.13 3.80 -10.77
C GLU A 14 7.99 3.56 -9.53
N PHE A 15 7.46 2.82 -8.55
CA PHE A 15 8.21 2.47 -7.34
C PHE A 15 9.47 1.66 -7.69
N TYR A 16 9.33 0.63 -8.51
CA TYR A 16 10.47 -0.18 -8.95
C TYR A 16 11.49 0.66 -9.73
N ASN A 17 11.04 1.51 -10.66
CA ASN A 17 11.95 2.37 -11.42
C ASN A 17 12.74 3.31 -10.52
N ARG A 18 12.10 3.83 -9.45
CA ARG A 18 12.74 4.77 -8.52
C ARG A 18 13.68 4.10 -7.52
N PHE A 19 13.32 2.94 -6.99
CA PHE A 19 14.04 2.30 -5.89
C PHE A 19 14.81 1.04 -6.30
N GLN A 20 14.60 0.55 -7.52
CA GLN A 20 15.20 -0.66 -8.09
C GLN A 20 14.95 -1.91 -7.22
N VAL A 21 13.84 -1.91 -6.48
CA VAL A 21 13.39 -2.99 -5.61
C VAL A 21 11.88 -3.12 -5.70
N LYS A 22 11.35 -4.34 -5.66
CA LYS A 22 9.90 -4.55 -5.71
C LYS A 22 9.28 -4.28 -4.34
N LEU A 23 8.22 -3.48 -4.31
CA LEU A 23 7.48 -3.19 -3.08
C LEU A 23 6.95 -4.48 -2.42
N THR A 24 6.53 -5.44 -3.23
CA THR A 24 6.06 -6.76 -2.79
C THR A 24 7.16 -7.65 -2.22
N GLU A 25 8.43 -7.43 -2.55
CA GLU A 25 9.55 -8.15 -1.92
C GLU A 25 9.87 -7.58 -0.54
N LEU A 26 9.80 -6.26 -0.37
CA LEU A 26 10.07 -5.60 0.92
C LEU A 26 8.92 -5.77 1.92
N TYR A 27 7.68 -5.65 1.45
CA TYR A 27 6.50 -5.59 2.32
C TYR A 27 5.51 -6.73 2.06
N GLY A 28 5.90 -7.78 1.34
CA GLY A 28 4.99 -8.84 0.89
C GLY A 28 4.14 -9.46 1.99
N GLU A 29 4.74 -9.79 3.14
CA GLU A 29 4.00 -10.35 4.27
C GLU A 29 2.94 -9.38 4.84
N ARG A 30 3.30 -8.09 4.95
CA ARG A 30 2.40 -7.04 5.45
C ARG A 30 1.28 -6.76 4.46
N ILE A 31 1.62 -6.66 3.16
CA ILE A 31 0.65 -6.50 2.06
C ILE A 31 -0.32 -7.67 2.06
N PHE A 32 0.17 -8.91 2.16
CA PHE A 32 -0.67 -10.10 2.20
C PHE A 32 -1.64 -10.08 3.38
N LYS A 33 -1.16 -9.80 4.60
CA LYS A 33 -2.03 -9.70 5.80
C LYS A 33 -3.13 -8.65 5.61
N LEU A 34 -2.77 -7.47 5.12
CA LEU A 34 -3.70 -6.37 4.88
C LEU A 34 -4.70 -6.67 3.76
N GLN A 35 -4.29 -7.41 2.73
CA GLN A 35 -5.17 -7.89 1.67
C GLN A 35 -6.18 -8.93 2.21
N GLN A 36 -5.75 -9.86 3.06
CA GLN A 36 -6.63 -10.87 3.68
C GLN A 36 -7.74 -10.25 4.52
N ILE A 37 -7.48 -9.14 5.21
CA ILE A 37 -8.50 -8.42 5.99
C ILE A 37 -9.29 -7.38 5.18
N GLY A 38 -9.05 -7.32 3.85
CA GLY A 38 -9.74 -6.45 2.91
C GLY A 38 -9.37 -4.98 3.02
N MET A 39 -8.15 -4.66 3.48
CA MET A 39 -7.67 -3.28 3.65
C MET A 39 -6.85 -2.79 2.45
N LEU A 40 -6.19 -3.68 1.74
CA LEU A 40 -5.45 -3.37 0.52
C LEU A 40 -6.04 -4.10 -0.68
N ASN A 41 -6.00 -3.42 -1.82
CA ASN A 41 -6.20 -3.98 -3.14
C ASN A 41 -4.88 -3.93 -3.90
N LEU A 42 -4.34 -5.11 -4.23
CA LEU A 42 -3.12 -5.26 -5.02
C LEU A 42 -3.52 -5.75 -6.41
N THR A 43 -3.16 -4.97 -7.43
CA THR A 43 -3.19 -5.37 -8.84
C THR A 43 -1.76 -5.62 -9.33
N GLU A 44 -1.61 -5.99 -10.60
CA GLU A 44 -0.30 -6.19 -11.22
C GLU A 44 0.57 -4.93 -11.19
N HIS A 45 -0.05 -3.74 -11.28
CA HIS A 45 0.66 -2.46 -11.40
C HIS A 45 0.41 -1.48 -10.25
N ASN A 46 -0.61 -1.71 -9.41
CA ASN A 46 -0.98 -0.73 -8.37
C ASN A 46 -1.31 -1.41 -7.03
N LEU A 47 -0.86 -0.81 -5.93
CA LEU A 47 -1.26 -1.15 -4.58
C LEU A 47 -2.03 0.02 -3.94
N ALA A 48 -3.32 -0.16 -3.68
CA ALA A 48 -4.17 0.90 -3.12
C ALA A 48 -4.92 0.44 -1.86
N LEU A 49 -5.35 1.40 -1.03
CA LEU A 49 -6.31 1.13 0.05
C LEU A 49 -7.69 0.83 -0.53
N THR A 50 -8.41 -0.10 0.09
CA THR A 50 -9.83 -0.29 -0.20
C THR A 50 -10.66 0.85 0.38
N GLU A 51 -11.87 1.05 -0.15
CA GLU A 51 -12.81 2.01 0.43
C GLU A 51 -13.06 1.76 1.93
N LYS A 52 -13.14 0.48 2.32
CA LYS A 52 -13.25 0.07 3.73
C LYS A 52 -12.09 0.58 4.58
N ALA A 53 -10.86 0.50 4.06
CA ALA A 53 -9.69 1.00 4.78
C ALA A 53 -9.65 2.52 4.90
N LEU A 54 -10.20 3.26 3.93
CA LEU A 54 -10.30 4.72 3.99
C LEU A 54 -11.13 5.21 5.20
N PHE A 55 -12.10 4.42 5.66
CA PHE A 55 -12.88 4.72 6.87
C PHE A 55 -12.13 4.36 8.17
N VAL A 56 -11.12 3.49 8.11
CA VAL A 56 -10.27 3.07 9.24
C VAL A 56 -8.95 3.87 9.29
N SER A 57 -8.69 4.70 8.27
CA SER A 57 -7.39 5.34 7.98
C SER A 57 -6.82 6.28 9.04
N ASN A 58 -7.51 6.63 10.11
CA ASN A 58 -6.86 7.39 11.19
C ASN A 58 -5.99 6.50 12.12
N SER A 59 -6.29 5.21 12.23
CA SER A 59 -5.55 4.31 13.15
C SER A 59 -4.62 3.34 12.42
N VAL A 60 -4.92 2.95 11.17
CA VAL A 60 -4.14 1.95 10.41
C VAL A 60 -2.99 2.58 9.61
N ILE A 61 -3.11 3.85 9.18
CA ILE A 61 -2.02 4.56 8.50
C ILE A 61 -0.79 4.71 9.42
N GLY A 62 -0.99 4.79 10.74
CA GLY A 62 0.09 4.82 11.72
C GLY A 62 0.97 3.57 11.71
N ASP A 63 0.40 2.40 11.39
CA ASP A 63 1.10 1.12 11.41
C ASP A 63 1.89 0.84 10.12
N LEU A 64 1.55 1.54 9.02
CA LEU A 64 2.28 1.46 7.75
C LEU A 64 3.44 2.46 7.67
N ILE A 65 3.42 3.50 8.52
CA ILE A 65 4.37 4.63 8.49
C ILE A 65 5.40 4.58 9.64
N LEU A 66 5.29 3.62 10.57
CA LEU A 66 6.30 3.36 11.62
C LEU A 66 7.02 2.02 11.43
#